data_AF-A0A4Q7BHG0-F1
#
_entry.id   AF-A0A4Q7BHG0-F1
#
_cell.length_a   1.000
_cell.length_b   1.000
_cell.length_c   1.000
_cell.angle_alpha   90.00
_cell.angle_beta   90.00
_cell.angle_gamma   90.00
#
_symmetry.space_group_name_H-M   'P 1'
#
loop_
_entity.id
_entity.type
_entity.pdbx_description
1 polymer ?
#
loop_
_entity_poly.entity_id
_entity_poly.type
_entity_poly.pdbx_seq_one_letter_code
_entity_poly.pdbx_strand_id
1 'polypeptide(L)' 'MFIGIKIFISMLAALCVFFTFVGVYALDPSLITIGILFAVSIVLVVLEAQNQLTNPFMKG' A
#
# COMPACT_ATOMS: atom_id res chain seq x y z
N MET A 1 14.80 5.89 -9.09
CA MET A 1 13.80 4.81 -8.95
C MET A 1 13.20 4.76 -7.53
N PHE A 2 12.87 5.92 -6.93
CA PHE A 2 12.35 5.97 -5.55
C PHE A 2 11.23 7.01 -5.37
N ILE A 3 11.24 8.10 -6.13
CA ILE A 3 10.23 9.16 -5.96
C ILE A 3 8.84 8.69 -6.38
N GLY A 4 8.72 7.96 -7.50
CA GLY A 4 7.44 7.43 -7.99
C GLY A 4 6.84 6.42 -7.02
N ILE A 5 7.63 5.48 -6.51
CA ILE A 5 7.20 4.50 -5.51
C ILE A 5 6.82 5.19 -4.19
N LYS A 6 7.59 6.20 -3.74
CA LYS A 6 7.25 7.00 -2.55
C LYS A 6 5.89 7.70 -2.69
N ILE A 7 5.66 8.36 -3.82
CA ILE A 7 4.40 9.07 -4.09
C ILE A 7 3.25 8.08 -4.16
N PHE A 8 3.45 6.94 -4.83
CA PHE A 8 2.46 5.88 -4.93
C PHE A 8 2.07 5.33 -3.55
N ILE A 9 3.05 4.97 -2.71
CA ILE A 9 2.80 4.50 -1.35
C ILE A 9 2.08 5.57 -0.52
N SER A 10 2.48 6.84 -0.63
CA SER A 10 1.82 7.93 0.10
C SER A 10 0.36 8.10 -0.30
N MET A 11 0.07 8.01 -1.61
CA MET A 11 -1.31 8.08 -2.12
C MET A 11 -2.13 6.88 -1.66
N LEU A 12 -1.53 5.68 -1.71
CA LEU A 12 -2.15 4.43 -1.28
C LEU A 12 -2.47 4.43 0.22
N ALA A 13 -1.57 4.98 1.04
CA ALA A 13 -1.78 5.16 2.47
C ALA A 13 -2.92 6.14 2.77
N ALA A 14 -3.00 7.27 2.04
CA ALA A 14 -4.08 8.23 2.20
C ALA A 14 -5.45 7.61 1.84
N LEU A 15 -5.51 6.87 0.73
CA LEU A 15 -6.71 6.12 0.32
C LEU A 15 -7.08 5.04 1.35
N CYS A 16 -6.11 4.30 1.87
CA CYS A 16 -6.33 3.29 2.90
C CYS A 16 -7.00 3.91 4.13
N VAL A 17 -6.46 5.00 4.67
CA VAL A 17 -7.04 5.69 5.84
C VAL A 17 -8.44 6.20 5.52
N PHE A 18 -8.65 6.78 4.35
CA PHE A 18 -9.96 7.27 3.92
C PHE A 18 -11.01 6.15 3.86
N PHE A 19 -10.74 5.05 3.15
CA PHE A 19 -11.69 3.94 3.03
C PHE A 19 -11.93 3.23 4.37
N THR A 20 -10.90 3.12 5.21
CA THR A 20 -11.06 2.51 6.54
C THR A 20 -11.92 3.41 7.44
N PHE A 21 -11.70 4.73 7.42
CA PHE A 21 -12.51 5.67 8.19
C PHE A 21 -13.97 5.68 7.73
N VAL A 22 -14.21 5.78 6.42
CA VAL A 22 -15.56 5.76 5.86
C VAL A 22 -16.23 4.40 6.09
N GLY A 23 -15.50 3.29 5.96
CA GLY A 23 -16.03 1.94 6.19
C GLY A 23 -16.43 1.71 7.64
N VAL A 24 -15.61 2.15 8.61
CA VAL A 24 -15.96 2.09 10.03
C VAL A 24 -17.16 2.99 10.35
N TYR A 25 -17.21 4.21 9.77
CA TYR A 25 -18.32 5.13 9.98
C TYR A 25 -19.64 4.61 9.40
N ALA A 26 -19.61 4.06 8.19
CA ALA A 26 -20.78 3.51 7.51
C ALA A 26 -21.17 2.11 8.04
N LEU A 27 -20.36 1.51 8.91
CA LEU A 27 -20.47 0.12 9.35
C LEU A 27 -20.56 -0.87 8.18
N ASP A 28 -19.94 -0.52 7.05
CA ASP A 28 -20.02 -1.26 5.80
C ASP A 28 -18.82 -2.21 5.67
N PRO A 29 -19.07 -3.53 5.71
CA PRO A 29 -17.99 -4.52 5.67
C PRO A 29 -17.25 -4.54 4.32
N SER A 30 -17.88 -4.08 3.23
CA SER A 30 -17.25 -4.01 1.91
C SER A 30 -16.18 -2.93 1.88
N LEU A 31 -16.46 -1.74 2.42
CA LEU A 31 -15.48 -0.66 2.53
C LEU A 31 -14.32 -1.02 3.47
N ILE A 32 -14.61 -1.71 4.57
CA ILE A 32 -13.57 -2.22 5.48
C ILE A 32 -12.66 -3.21 4.75
N THR A 33 -13.24 -4.13 3.97
CA THR A 33 -12.48 -5.11 3.16
C THR A 33 -11.59 -4.41 2.14
N ILE A 34 -12.10 -3.36 1.48
CA ILE A 34 -11.31 -2.54 0.55
C ILE A 34 -10.12 -1.89 1.27
N GLY A 35 -10.33 -1.34 2.48
CA GLY A 35 -9.25 -0.81 3.32
C GLY A 35 -8.16 -1.83 3.62
N ILE A 36 -8.56 -3.08 3.95
CA ILE A 36 -7.61 -4.18 4.21
C ILE A 36 -6.81 -4.52 2.94
N LEU A 37 -7.45 -4.55 1.77
CA LEU A 37 -6.75 -4.79 0.50
C LEU A 37 -5.71 -3.71 0.19
N PHE A 38 -6.00 -2.44 0.51
CA PHE A 38 -5.02 -1.37 0.41
C PHE A 38 -3.84 -1.58 1.37
N ALA A 39 -4.10 -1.98 2.62
CA ALA A 39 -3.04 -2.28 3.58
C ALA A 39 -2.11 -3.41 3.11
N VAL A 40 -2.68 -4.51 2.59
CA VAL A 40 -1.91 -5.63 2.01
C VAL A 40 -1.07 -5.15 0.82
N SER A 41 -1.64 -4.32 -0.05
CA SER A 41 -0.94 -3.77 -1.22
C SER A 41 0.27 -2.91 -0.81
N ILE A 42 0.14 -2.08 0.24
CA ILE A 42 1.26 -1.30 0.78
C ILE A 42 2.39 -2.22 1.26
N VAL A 43 2.05 -3.28 2.00
CA VAL A 43 3.03 -4.25 2.51
C VAL A 43 3.76 -4.94 1.36
N LEU A 44 3.06 -5.37 0.31
CA LEU A 44 3.66 -5.99 -0.86
C LEU A 44 4.62 -5.04 -1.59
N VAL A 45 4.22 -3.78 -1.79
CA VAL A 45 5.09 -2.78 -2.44
C VAL A 45 6.34 -2.49 -1.60
N VAL A 46 6.21 -2.43 -0.28
CA VAL A 46 7.35 -2.24 0.63
C VAL A 46 8.28 -3.45 0.60
N LEU A 47 7.74 -4.67 0.57
CA LEU A 47 8.51 -5.91 0.44
C LEU A 47 9.26 -5.97 -0.89
N GLU A 48 8.61 -5.60 -1.99
CA GLU A 48 9.24 -5.55 -3.31
C GLU A 48 10.35 -4.50 -3.37
N ALA A 49 10.13 -3.32 -2.80
CA ALA A 49 11.14 -2.28 -2.71
C ALA A 49 12.37 -2.74 -1.90
N GLN A 50 12.16 -3.48 -0.80
CA GLN A 50 13.25 -4.08 -0.02
C GLN A 50 13.95 -5.20 -0.80
N ASN A 51 13.20 -6.08 -1.46
CA ASN A 51 13.78 -7.17 -2.25
C ASN A 51 14.65 -6.66 -3.41
N GLN A 52 14.24 -5.58 -4.09
CA GLN A 52 15.05 -4.93 -5.12
C GLN A 52 16.31 -4.26 -4.57
N LEU A 53 16.29 -3.79 -3.32
CA LEU A 53 17.47 -3.22 -2.65
C LEU A 53 18.44 -4.31 -2.15
N THR A 54 17.92 -5.46 -1.73
CA THR A 54 18.69 -6.56 -1.14
C THR A 54 19.23 -7.55 -2.16
N ASN A 55 18.75 -7.55 -3.41
CA ASN A 55 19.29 -8.39 -4.48
C ASN A 55 20.43 -7.71 -5.25
N PRO A 56 21.72 -7.98 -4.94
CA PRO A 56 22.85 -7.44 -5.70
C PRO A 56 22.93 -8.01 -7.13
N PHE A 57 22.23 -9.11 -7.42
CA PHE A 57 22.23 -9.77 -8.73
C PHE A 57 21.13 -9.29 -9.69
N MET A 58 20.28 -8.34 -9.28
CA MET A 58 19.20 -7.80 -10.13
C MET A 58 19.62 -6.60 -10.99
N LYS A 59 20.88 -6.14 -10.87
CA LYS A 59 21.51 -5.22 -11.82
C LYS A 59 22.26 -6.04 -12.88
N GLY A 60 21.51 -6.65 -13.79
CA GLY A 60 22.00 -7.20 -15.06
C GLY A 60 21.48 -6.36 -16.21
#